data_AF-A0A2A5XEH5-F1
#
_entry.id   AF-A0A2A5XEH5-F1
#
_cell.length_a   1.000
_cell.length_b   1.000
_cell.length_c   1.000
_cell.angle_alpha   90.00
_cell.angle_beta   90.00
_cell.angle_gamma   90.00
#
_symmetry.space_group_name_H-M   'P 1'
#
loop_
_entity.id
_entity.type
_entity.pdbx_description
1 polymer ?
#
loop_
_entity_poly.entity_id
_entity_poly.type
_entity_poly.pdbx_seq_one_letter_code
_entity_poly.pdbx_strand_id
1 'polypeptide(L)'
;MRLKLVLSLATVLAFSCQQNTSKVQDSSSDNVEVLNSLSQEEQKAEMKKLSMMVEKVFVKESDNKLRSKMIYRFFLKSKLSEKEKTKILKEAMINLDLSTEDRKEISLHLTRLKRMELKK
;
A
#
# COMPACT_ATOMS: atom_id res chain seq x y z
N MET A 1 -1.86 -48.25 -9.92
CA MET A 1 -1.29 -47.13 -10.69
C MET A 1 -0.97 -46.00 -9.73
N ARG A 2 0.32 -45.63 -9.56
CA ARG A 2 0.77 -44.61 -8.60
C ARG A 2 1.46 -43.49 -9.37
N LEU A 3 0.80 -42.34 -9.50
CA LEU A 3 1.35 -41.13 -10.11
C LEU A 3 2.04 -40.32 -9.02
N LYS A 4 3.37 -40.26 -9.06
CA LYS A 4 4.18 -39.30 -8.30
C LYS A 4 4.33 -38.05 -9.15
N LEU A 5 3.63 -36.98 -8.78
CA LEU A 5 3.74 -35.68 -9.41
C LEU A 5 4.77 -34.86 -8.62
N VAL A 6 6.01 -34.78 -9.13
CA VAL A 6 7.04 -33.87 -8.61
C VAL A 6 6.95 -32.59 -9.43
N LEU A 7 6.37 -31.55 -8.83
CA LEU A 7 6.26 -30.22 -9.44
C LEU A 7 7.38 -29.34 -8.87
N SER A 8 8.52 -29.30 -9.55
CA SER A 8 9.60 -28.37 -9.23
C SER A 8 9.33 -27.03 -9.92
N LEU A 9 8.87 -26.04 -9.15
CA LEU A 9 8.65 -24.66 -9.59
C LEU A 9 9.93 -23.85 -9.42
N ALA A 10 10.70 -23.70 -10.49
CA ALA A 10 11.90 -22.86 -10.50
C ALA A 10 11.49 -21.38 -10.73
N THR A 11 11.68 -20.56 -9.70
CA THR A 11 11.56 -19.10 -9.74
C THR A 11 12.86 -18.49 -10.29
N VAL A 12 12.81 -17.88 -11.48
CA VAL A 12 13.88 -16.98 -11.94
C VAL A 12 13.39 -15.54 -11.81
N LEU A 13 13.85 -14.88 -10.76
CA LEU A 13 13.79 -13.42 -10.60
C LEU A 13 14.95 -12.82 -11.40
N ALA A 14 14.67 -12.31 -12.61
CA ALA A 14 15.60 -11.42 -13.30
C ALA A 14 15.41 -10.00 -12.75
N PHE A 15 16.19 -9.70 -11.72
CA PHE A 15 16.43 -8.37 -11.20
C PHE A 15 17.47 -7.70 -12.12
N SER A 16 17.06 -6.75 -12.96
CA SER A 16 18.00 -5.88 -13.67
C SER A 16 17.65 -4.42 -13.38
N CYS A 17 18.24 -3.91 -12.30
CA CYS A 17 18.50 -2.49 -12.17
C CYS A 17 19.71 -2.17 -13.06
N GLN A 18 19.48 -1.48 -14.18
CA GLN A 18 20.56 -0.89 -14.97
C GLN A 18 20.51 0.63 -14.77
N GLN A 19 21.43 1.13 -13.95
CA GLN A 19 21.76 2.54 -13.86
C GLN A 19 22.76 2.92 -14.96
N ASN A 20 22.54 4.12 -15.50
CA ASN A 20 23.50 5.11 -15.99
C ASN A 20 23.78 5.31 -17.50
N THR A 21 23.46 6.57 -17.87
CA THR A 21 24.20 7.57 -18.68
C THR A 21 24.01 7.67 -20.20
N SER A 22 23.62 8.90 -20.57
CA SER A 22 24.01 9.74 -21.73
C SER A 22 23.00 9.98 -22.87
N LYS A 23 22.33 11.15 -22.76
CA LYS A 23 22.34 12.32 -23.67
C LYS A 23 21.82 12.21 -25.13
N VAL A 24 21.15 13.30 -25.54
CA VAL A 24 20.71 13.76 -26.91
C VAL A 24 19.24 13.37 -27.22
N GLN A 25 18.33 14.21 -27.72
CA GLN A 25 18.17 15.66 -27.90
C GLN A 25 16.72 15.90 -28.43
N ASP A 26 16.11 16.99 -27.96
CA ASP A 26 15.01 17.82 -28.51
C ASP A 26 13.58 17.31 -28.82
N SER A 27 12.66 18.17 -28.36
CA SER A 27 11.34 18.53 -28.92
C SER A 27 10.15 17.59 -28.68
N SER A 28 9.44 17.85 -27.58
CA SER A 28 8.06 18.34 -27.66
C SER A 28 7.60 18.82 -26.29
N SER A 29 7.58 20.14 -26.14
CA SER A 29 6.90 20.84 -25.07
C SER A 29 5.43 20.91 -25.43
N ASP A 30 4.65 19.93 -25.00
CA ASP A 30 3.21 20.06 -24.81
C ASP A 30 2.90 19.74 -23.34
N ASN A 31 2.83 20.82 -22.56
CA ASN A 31 1.92 21.00 -21.43
C ASN A 31 1.84 19.85 -20.42
N VAL A 32 2.93 19.69 -19.67
CA VAL A 32 2.96 19.74 -18.20
C VAL A 32 1.62 19.38 -17.53
N GLU A 33 1.24 18.11 -17.58
CA GLU A 33 0.65 17.50 -16.39
C GLU A 33 1.77 17.52 -15.35
N VAL A 34 1.75 18.51 -14.45
CA VAL A 34 2.37 18.33 -13.13
C VAL A 34 1.54 17.26 -12.43
N LEU A 35 1.65 16.02 -12.89
CA LEU A 35 1.45 14.86 -12.06
C LEU A 35 2.45 15.07 -10.94
N ASN A 36 1.93 15.51 -9.80
CA ASN A 36 2.64 15.74 -8.56
C ASN A 36 3.09 14.36 -8.02
N SER A 37 3.86 13.65 -8.83
CA SER A 37 4.43 12.35 -8.54
C SER A 37 5.53 12.61 -7.53
N LEU A 38 5.30 12.14 -6.32
CA LEU A 38 6.35 12.05 -5.31
C LEU A 38 7.57 11.41 -5.96
N SER A 39 8.76 11.95 -5.66
CA SER A 39 9.99 11.25 -6.03
C SER A 39 9.95 9.83 -5.44
N GLN A 40 10.57 8.87 -6.12
CA GLN A 40 10.57 7.47 -5.65
C GLN A 40 11.08 7.35 -4.20
N GLU A 41 12.01 8.21 -3.80
CA GLU A 41 12.53 8.27 -2.42
C GLU A 41 11.49 8.80 -1.43
N GLU A 42 10.77 9.86 -1.79
CA GLU A 42 9.71 10.44 -0.97
C GLU A 42 8.54 9.48 -0.81
N GLN A 43 8.16 8.80 -1.89
CA GLN A 43 7.12 7.77 -1.88
C GLN A 43 7.50 6.63 -0.92
N LYS A 44 8.74 6.12 -1.00
CA LYS A 44 9.23 5.08 -0.09
C LYS A 44 9.25 5.55 1.37
N ALA A 45 9.68 6.79 1.61
CA ALA A 45 9.66 7.38 2.95
C ALA A 45 8.24 7.51 3.49
N GLU A 46 7.29 7.92 2.66
CA GLU A 46 5.89 8.06 3.03
C GLU A 46 5.22 6.70 3.29
N MET A 47 5.50 5.69 2.47
CA MET A 47 5.04 4.32 2.70
C MET A 47 5.53 3.78 4.04
N LYS A 48 6.82 3.95 4.35
CA LYS A 48 7.40 3.52 5.63
C LYS A 48 6.77 4.26 6.81
N LYS A 49 6.55 5.57 6.68
CA LYS A 49 5.88 6.38 7.69
C LYS A 49 4.46 5.92 7.93
N LEU A 50 3.68 5.69 6.87
CA LEU A 50 2.30 5.24 6.97
C LEU A 50 2.20 3.85 7.59
N SER A 51 3.05 2.91 7.15
CA SER A 51 3.15 1.56 7.72
C SER A 51 3.38 1.60 9.24
N MET A 52 4.39 2.36 9.70
CA MET A 52 4.67 2.50 11.13
C MET A 52 3.48 3.11 11.91
N MET A 53 2.75 4.06 11.33
CA MET A 53 1.56 4.65 11.99
C MET A 53 0.41 3.65 12.09
N VAL A 54 0.19 2.85 11.05
CA VAL A 54 -0.86 1.81 11.02
C VAL A 54 -0.56 0.71 12.04
N GLU A 55 0.68 0.22 12.10
CA GLU A 55 1.09 -0.78 13.09
C GLU A 55 0.91 -0.26 14.53
N LYS A 56 1.30 0.99 14.79
CA LYS A 56 1.09 1.63 16.10
C LYS A 56 -0.38 1.69 16.50
N VAL A 57 -1.31 1.83 15.56
CA VAL A 57 -2.76 1.80 15.85
C VAL A 57 -3.17 0.42 16.32
N PHE A 58 -2.74 -0.64 15.64
CA PHE A 58 -3.08 -2.00 16.02
C PHE A 58 -2.55 -2.40 17.40
N VAL A 59 -1.37 -1.91 17.77
CA VAL A 59 -0.79 -2.16 19.10
C VAL A 59 -1.50 -1.39 20.21
N LYS A 60 -1.93 -0.14 19.95
CA LYS A 60 -2.48 0.75 20.98
C LYS A 60 -4.00 0.62 21.19
N GLU A 61 -4.73 0.31 20.12
CA GLU A 61 -6.18 0.24 20.12
C GLU A 61 -6.62 -1.20 19.92
N SER A 62 -7.62 -1.65 20.67
CA SER A 62 -8.20 -2.98 20.54
C SER A 62 -9.48 -2.97 19.70
N ASP A 63 -10.25 -1.87 19.73
CA ASP A 63 -11.52 -1.76 19.02
C ASP A 63 -11.29 -1.57 17.50
N ASN A 64 -11.85 -2.47 16.70
CA ASN A 64 -11.71 -2.47 15.24
C ASN A 64 -12.35 -1.25 14.56
N LYS A 65 -13.45 -0.73 15.09
CA LYS A 65 -14.11 0.49 14.58
C LYS A 65 -13.25 1.72 14.84
N LEU A 66 -12.61 1.81 16.02
CA LEU A 66 -11.66 2.87 16.34
C LEU A 66 -10.38 2.75 15.51
N ARG A 67 -9.82 1.54 15.36
CA ARG A 67 -8.69 1.25 14.45
C ARG A 67 -8.98 1.75 13.05
N SER A 68 -10.11 1.36 12.46
CA SER A 68 -10.51 1.82 11.12
C SER A 68 -10.62 3.32 11.02
N LYS A 69 -11.19 4.00 12.02
CA LYS A 69 -11.32 5.47 12.03
C LYS A 69 -9.96 6.16 12.09
N MET A 70 -9.03 5.66 12.90
CA MET A 70 -7.66 6.20 13.00
C MET A 70 -6.87 5.96 11.71
N ILE A 71 -6.89 4.74 11.19
CA ILE A 71 -6.23 4.37 9.93
C ILE A 71 -6.78 5.22 8.78
N TYR A 72 -8.10 5.42 8.71
CA TYR A 72 -8.71 6.27 7.69
C TYR A 72 -8.20 7.71 7.73
N ARG A 73 -8.02 8.29 8.94
CA ARG A 73 -7.43 9.63 9.09
C ARG A 73 -6.00 9.69 8.57
N PHE A 74 -5.21 8.63 8.74
CA PHE A 74 -3.86 8.57 8.15
C PHE A 74 -3.91 8.45 6.63
N PHE A 75 -4.89 7.72 6.09
CA PHE A 75 -5.09 7.61 4.64
C PHE A 75 -5.47 8.96 4.02
N LEU A 76 -6.30 9.76 4.68
CA LEU A 76 -6.65 11.11 4.20
C LEU A 76 -5.45 12.06 4.21
N LYS A 77 -4.53 11.91 5.18
CA LYS A 77 -3.34 12.76 5.28
C LYS A 77 -2.20 12.32 4.36
N SER A 78 -2.26 11.11 3.84
CA SER A 78 -1.21 10.56 2.99
C SER A 78 -1.49 10.87 1.51
N LYS A 79 -0.43 11.27 0.81
CA LYS A 79 -0.36 11.50 -0.63
C LYS A 79 -0.20 10.21 -1.44
N LEU A 80 -0.06 9.06 -0.78
CA LEU A 80 0.02 7.76 -1.45
C LEU A 80 -1.26 7.45 -2.22
N SER A 81 -1.11 6.65 -3.28
CA SER A 81 -2.25 6.11 -4.01
C SER A 81 -3.06 5.15 -3.15
N GLU A 82 -4.34 4.99 -3.47
CA GLU A 82 -5.22 4.08 -2.73
C GLU A 82 -4.74 2.62 -2.77
N LYS A 83 -4.09 2.21 -3.87
CA LYS A 83 -3.50 0.88 -4.03
C LYS A 83 -2.36 0.66 -3.03
N GLU A 84 -1.52 1.66 -2.80
CA GLU A 84 -0.42 1.57 -1.83
C GLU A 84 -0.95 1.58 -0.40
N LYS A 85 -1.92 2.45 -0.09
CA LYS A 85 -2.59 2.49 1.22
C LYS A 85 -3.19 1.14 1.59
N THR A 86 -3.92 0.53 0.65
CA THR A 86 -4.53 -0.79 0.85
C THR A 86 -3.49 -1.92 0.96
N LYS A 87 -2.38 -1.83 0.22
CA LYS A 87 -1.26 -2.78 0.35
C LYS A 87 -0.65 -2.71 1.76
N ILE A 88 -0.29 -1.50 2.21
CA ILE A 88 0.30 -1.27 3.54
C ILE A 88 -0.61 -1.82 4.65
N LEU A 89 -1.91 -1.58 4.55
CA LEU A 89 -2.86 -2.10 5.53
C LEU A 89 -2.90 -3.62 5.58
N LYS A 90 -2.95 -4.28 4.40
CA LYS A 90 -2.96 -5.74 4.32
C LYS A 90 -1.68 -6.34 4.89
N GLU A 91 -0.53 -5.77 4.55
CA GLU A 91 0.77 -6.18 5.08
C GLU A 91 0.80 -6.04 6.60
N ALA A 92 0.38 -4.89 7.15
CA ALA A 92 0.33 -4.68 8.60
C ALA A 92 -0.60 -5.67 9.31
N MET A 93 -1.77 -5.95 8.74
CA MET A 93 -2.71 -6.93 9.29
C MET A 93 -2.16 -8.36 9.30
N ILE A 94 -1.39 -8.74 8.27
CA ILE A 94 -0.75 -10.05 8.18
C ILE A 94 0.42 -10.12 9.16
N ASN A 95 1.27 -9.09 9.21
CA ASN A 95 2.45 -9.06 10.07
C ASN A 95 2.12 -9.09 11.58
N LEU A 96 0.92 -8.62 11.94
CA LEU A 96 0.42 -8.62 13.31
C LEU A 96 -0.50 -9.81 13.61
N ASP A 97 -0.58 -10.78 12.71
CA ASP A 97 -1.38 -12.00 12.85
C ASP A 97 -2.84 -11.75 13.24
N LEU A 98 -3.46 -10.72 12.65
CA LEU A 98 -4.88 -10.44 12.92
C LEU A 98 -5.77 -11.60 12.44
N SER A 99 -6.80 -11.89 13.24
CA SER A 99 -7.81 -12.88 12.88
C SER A 99 -8.46 -12.53 11.53
N THR A 100 -8.96 -13.54 10.83
CA THR A 100 -9.68 -13.32 9.56
C THR A 100 -10.91 -12.45 9.74
N GLU A 101 -11.58 -12.56 10.88
CA GLU A 101 -12.77 -11.82 11.25
C GLU A 101 -12.44 -10.35 11.49
N ASP A 102 -11.40 -10.04 12.27
CA ASP A 102 -10.95 -8.67 12.51
C ASP A 102 -10.55 -7.99 11.20
N ARG A 103 -9.80 -8.70 10.34
CA ARG A 103 -9.38 -8.19 9.03
C ARG A 103 -10.59 -7.80 8.16
N LYS A 104 -11.63 -8.63 8.14
CA LYS A 104 -12.88 -8.35 7.41
C LYS A 104 -13.61 -7.15 8.02
N GLU A 105 -13.74 -7.11 9.33
CA GLU A 105 -14.43 -6.04 10.05
C GLU A 105 -13.76 -4.68 9.80
N ILE A 106 -12.45 -4.60 9.94
CA ILE A 106 -11.68 -3.36 9.73
C ILE A 106 -11.84 -2.88 8.28
N SER A 107 -11.78 -3.79 7.31
CA SER A 107 -11.97 -3.50 5.88
C SER A 107 -13.38 -2.99 5.58
N LEU A 108 -14.40 -3.60 6.19
CA LEU A 108 -15.79 -3.17 6.07
C LEU A 108 -15.99 -1.75 6.62
N HIS A 109 -15.45 -1.46 7.81
CA HIS A 109 -15.53 -0.12 8.41
C HIS A 109 -14.80 0.93 7.57
N LEU A 110 -13.62 0.62 7.04
CA LEU A 110 -12.89 1.54 6.16
C LEU A 110 -13.69 1.85 4.88
N THR A 111 -14.31 0.83 4.28
CA THR A 111 -15.16 1.01 3.09
C THR A 111 -16.36 1.90 3.40
N ARG A 112 -17.00 1.72 4.57
CA ARG A 112 -18.11 2.57 5.02
C ARG A 112 -17.67 4.02 5.23
N LEU A 113 -16.54 4.24 5.91
CA LEU A 113 -15.97 5.58 6.14
C LEU A 113 -15.69 6.30 4.81
N LYS A 114 -15.08 5.60 3.86
CA LYS A 114 -14.80 6.14 2.52
C LYS A 114 -16.08 6.57 1.78
N ARG A 115 -17.15 5.78 1.86
CA ARG A 115 -18.45 6.12 1.24
C ARG A 115 -19.14 7.30 1.89
N MET A 116 -18.93 7.54 3.19
CA MET A 116 -19.54 8.66 3.89
C MET A 116 -18.87 10.00 3.55
N GLU A 117 -17.55 10.02 3.35
CA GLU A 117 -16.85 11.24 2.91
C GLU A 117 -17.12 11.57 1.44
N LEU A 118 -17.38 10.58 0.58
CA LEU A 118 -17.79 10.82 -0.82
C LEU A 118 -19.19 11.46 -0.96
N LYS A 119 -19.97 11.55 0.11
CA LYS A 119 -21.33 12.11 0.12
C LYS A 119 -21.41 13.54 0.66
N LYS A 120 -20.30 14.12 1.10
CA LYS A 120 -20.21 15.50 1.57
C LYS A 120 -19.64 16.38 0.48
#